data_AF-A0A8T5HHG3-F1
#
_entry.id   AF-A0A8T5HHG3-F1
#
_cell.length_a   1.000
_cell.length_b   1.000
_cell.length_c   1.000
_cell.angle_alpha   90.00
_cell.angle_beta   90.00
_cell.angle_gamma   90.00
#
_symmetry.space_group_name_H-M   'P 1'
#
loop_
_entity.id
_entity.type
_entity.pdbx_description
1 polymer ?
#
loop_
_entity_poly.entity_id
_entity_poly.type
_entity_poly.pdbx_seq_one_letter_code
_entity_poly.pdbx_strand_id
1 'polypeptide(L)' 'MTTNCFNCNEEFENHDSQKMIVCLTALSKKMESIQKNLDAQQTLLRVPNDDEALEHFAKTKTGEPSRMGSN' A
#
# COMPACT_ATOMS: atom_id res chain seq x y z
N MET A 1 -15.07 26.96 17.96
CA MET A 1 -14.51 25.65 17.56
C MET A 1 -13.02 25.86 17.42
N THR A 2 -12.22 25.22 18.27
CA THR A 2 -10.76 25.22 18.12
C THR A 2 -10.39 24.37 16.91
N THR A 3 -9.74 25.00 15.93
CA THR A 3 -9.17 24.29 14.78
C THR A 3 -7.76 23.87 15.16
N ASN A 4 -7.61 22.58 15.45
CA ASN A 4 -6.31 22.00 15.78
C ASN A 4 -5.64 21.47 14.50
N CYS A 5 -4.33 21.60 14.44
CA CYS A 5 -3.52 21.07 13.36
C CYS A 5 -3.54 19.53 13.39
N PHE A 6 -4.01 18.91 12.32
CA PHE A 6 -4.08 17.44 12.21
C PHE A 6 -2.71 16.75 12.38
N ASN A 7 -1.62 17.43 12.05
CA ASN A 7 -0.29 16.82 12.13
C ASN A 7 0.28 16.77 13.56
N CYS A 8 0.12 17.84 14.36
CA CYS A 8 0.74 17.98 15.69
C CYS A 8 -0.26 18.15 16.84
N ASN A 9 -1.56 18.20 16.56
CA ASN A 9 -2.66 18.42 17.51
C ASN A 9 -2.63 19.75 18.30
N GLU A 10 -1.76 20.68 17.93
CA GLU A 10 -1.74 22.03 18.50
C GLU A 10 -2.73 22.96 17.77
N GLU A 11 -3.21 24.00 18.47
CA GLU A 11 -4.07 25.03 17.86
C GLU A 11 -3.35 25.77 16.72
N PHE A 12 -4.06 26.09 15.64
CA PHE A 12 -3.46 26.80 14.49
C PHE A 12 -2.91 28.17 14.85
N GLU A 13 -3.45 28.85 15.87
CA GLU A 13 -2.96 30.15 16.33
C GLU A 13 -1.50 30.09 16.82
N ASN A 14 -1.03 28.92 17.26
CA ASN A 14 0.34 28.69 17.69
C ASN A 14 1.31 28.30 16.54
N HIS A 15 0.88 28.48 15.28
CA HIS A 15 1.70 28.17 14.10
C HIS A 15 2.20 29.45 13.43
N ASP A 16 3.52 29.65 13.47
CA ASP A 16 4.18 30.55 12.54
C ASP A 16 4.30 29.92 11.14
N SER A 17 4.77 30.70 10.17
CA SER A 17 4.95 30.26 8.79
C SER A 17 5.85 29.01 8.68
N GLN A 18 6.88 28.90 9.52
CA GLN A 18 7.80 27.76 9.47
C GLN A 18 7.12 26.50 9.99
N LYS A 19 6.41 26.59 11.10
CA LYS A 19 5.66 25.48 11.70
C LYS A 19 4.51 25.02 10.80
N MET A 20 3.86 25.93 10.09
CA MET A 20 2.88 25.59 9.05
C MET A 20 3.52 24.75 7.94
N ILE A 21 4.67 25.18 7.40
CA ILE A 21 5.39 24.44 6.35
C ILE A 21 5.81 23.05 6.85
N VAL A 22 6.33 22.95 8.07
CA VAL A 22 6.71 21.67 8.69
C VAL A 22 5.51 20.73 8.80
N CYS A 23 4.37 21.22 9.29
CA CYS A 23 3.17 20.41 9.44
C CYS A 23 2.60 19.95 8.11
N LEU A 24 2.55 20.82 7.10
CA LEU A 24 2.10 20.48 5.75
C LEU A 24 3.03 19.47 5.09
N THR A 25 4.34 19.63 5.23
CA THR A 25 5.34 18.69 4.69
C THR A 25 5.20 17.31 5.33
N ALA A 26 5.03 17.25 6.65
CA ALA A 26 4.81 16.00 7.37
C ALA A 26 3.49 15.32 6.96
N LEU A 27 2.43 16.09 6.76
CA LEU A 27 1.15 15.57 6.26
C LEU A 27 1.28 14.99 4.85
N SER A 28 1.98 15.68 3.95
CA SER A 28 2.22 15.22 2.58
C SER A 28 2.96 13.88 2.55
N LYS A 29 4.00 13.73 3.39
CA LYS A 29 4.74 12.46 3.52
C LYS A 29 3.87 11.32 4.06
N LYS A 30 2.97 11.60 5.00
CA LYS A 30 2.01 10.60 5.51
C LYS A 30 1.06 10.14 4.39
N MET A 31 0.54 11.06 3.58
CA MET A 31 -0.30 10.71 2.42
C MET A 31 0.45 9.87 1.39
N GLU A 32 1.70 10.22 1.06
CA GLU A 32 2.53 9.40 0.16
C GLU A 32 2.73 7.97 0.68
N SER A 33 2.95 7.81 1.98
CA SER A 33 3.07 6.47 2.57
C SER A 33 1.76 5.67 2.50
N ILE A 34 0.62 6.33 2.70
CA ILE A 34 -0.69 5.68 2.59
C ILE A 34 -0.92 5.21 1.15
N GLN A 35 -0.62 6.04 0.15
CA GLN A 35 -0.74 5.68 -1.26
C GLN A 35 0.12 4.45 -1.60
N LYS A 36 1.40 4.47 -1.20
CA LYS A 36 2.30 3.32 -1.41
C LYS A 36 1.77 2.03 -0.79
N ASN A 37 1.22 2.12 0.42
CA ASN A 37 0.63 0.97 1.10
C ASN A 37 -0.64 0.46 0.39
N LEU A 38 -1.46 1.38 -0.13
CA LEU A 38 -2.65 1.03 -0.91
C LEU A 38 -2.26 0.31 -2.21
N ASP A 39 -1.27 0.82 -2.94
CA ASP A 39 -0.78 0.21 -4.19
C ASP A 39 -0.18 -1.19 -3.93
N ALA A 40 0.57 -1.34 -2.84
CA ALA A 40 1.11 -2.64 -2.41
C ALA A 40 -0.01 -3.63 -2.06
N GLN A 41 -1.04 -3.19 -1.31
CA GLN A 41 -2.19 -4.04 -0.99
C GLN A 41 -3.01 -4.40 -2.22
N GLN A 42 -3.22 -3.46 -3.16
CA GLN A 42 -3.88 -3.76 -4.43
C GLN A 42 -3.13 -4.83 -5.21
N THR A 43 -1.79 -4.78 -5.21
CA THR A 43 -0.97 -5.81 -5.88
C THR A 43 -1.13 -7.18 -5.21
N LEU A 44 -1.15 -7.24 -3.87
CA LEU A 44 -1.27 -8.50 -3.12
C LEU A 44 -2.68 -9.09 -3.16
N LEU A 45 -3.70 -8.24 -3.15
CA LEU A 45 -5.12 -8.62 -3.16
C LEU A 45 -5.69 -8.71 -4.58
N ARG A 46 -4.87 -8.44 -5.61
CA ARG A 46 -5.30 -8.59 -6.99
C ARG A 46 -5.62 -10.05 -7.23
N VAL A 47 -6.91 -10.33 -7.39
CA VAL A 47 -7.37 -11.63 -7.87
C VAL A 47 -6.92 -11.73 -9.33
N PRO A 48 -6.15 -12.76 -9.71
CA PRO A 48 -5.80 -13.00 -11.11
C PRO A 48 -7.07 -13.12 -11.92
N ASN A 49 -7.10 -12.53 -13.12
CA ASN A 49 -8.18 -12.82 -14.06
C ASN A 49 -8.07 -14.26 -14.59
N ASP A 50 -9.11 -14.76 -15.25
CA ASP A 50 -9.16 -16.15 -15.71
C ASP A 50 -8.00 -16.50 -16.65
N ASP A 51 -7.55 -15.56 -17.48
CA ASP A 51 -6.41 -15.76 -18.39
C ASP A 51 -5.07 -15.88 -17.63
N GLU A 52 -4.83 -15.00 -16.64
CA GLU A 52 -3.66 -15.06 -15.75
C GLU A 52 -3.68 -16.36 -14.92
N ALA A 53 -4.85 -16.76 -14.41
CA ALA A 53 -5.02 -18.01 -13.66
C ALA A 53 -4.74 -19.26 -14.54
N LEU A 54 -5.19 -19.24 -15.80
CA LEU A 54 -4.97 -20.33 -16.76
C LEU A 54 -3.48 -20.43 -17.13
N GLU A 55 -2.77 -19.30 -17.27
CA GLU A 55 -1.33 -19.27 -17.50
C GLU A 55 -0.54 -19.83 -16.30
N HIS A 56 -0.91 -19.45 -15.07
CA HIS A 56 -0.34 -20.01 -13.84
C HIS A 56 -0.58 -21.52 -13.73
N PHE A 57 -1.77 -22.00 -14.11
CA PHE A 57 -2.09 -23.42 -14.14
C PHE A 57 -1.30 -24.17 -15.23
N ALA A 58 -1.14 -23.59 -16.41
CA ALA A 58 -0.37 -24.18 -17.49
C ALA A 58 1.12 -24.32 -17.10
N LYS A 59 1.71 -23.29 -16.48
CA LYS A 59 3.10 -23.30 -15.99
C LYS A 59 3.33 -24.32 -14.88
N THR A 60 2.35 -24.55 -14.00
CA THR A 60 2.44 -25.57 -12.96
C THR A 60 2.28 -26.99 -13.49
N LYS A 61 1.50 -27.20 -14.57
CA LYS A 61 1.43 -28.50 -15.25
C LYS A 61 2.69 -28.86 -16.07
N THR A 62 3.51 -27.89 -16.44
CA THR A 62 4.78 -28.14 -17.15
C THR A 62 5.97 -28.43 -16.22
N GLY A 63 5.81 -28.31 -14.90
CA GLY A 63 6.83 -28.69 -13.92
C GLY A 63 6.62 -30.12 -13.43
N GLU A 64 7.44 -31.04 -13.93
CA GLU A 64 7.68 -32.44 -13.55
C GLU A 64 6.51 -33.29 -12.99
N PRO A 65 6.26 -34.50 -13.54
CA PRO A 65 5.31 -35.42 -12.93
C PRO A 65 5.73 -35.71 -11.49
N SER A 66 4.86 -35.38 -10.53
CA SER A 66 4.99 -35.85 -9.15
C SER A 66 5.09 -37.37 -9.20
N ARG A 67 6.29 -37.88 -8.95
CA ARG A 67 6.62 -39.30 -8.90
C ARG A 67 6.08 -39.90 -7.60
N MET A 68 4.78 -39.77 -7.37
CA MET A 68 4.06 -40.39 -6.27
C MET A 68 3.66 -41.79 -6.74
N GLY A 69 4.59 -42.73 -6.59
CA GLY A 69 4.41 -44.13 -7.01
C GLY A 69 5.66 -44.72 -7.65
N SER A 70 6.74 -44.83 -6.89
CA SER A 70 7.77 -45.86 -7.17
C SER A 70 7.77 -46.80 -5.97
N ASN A 71 7.29 -48.02 -6.23
CA ASN A 71 7.16 -49.22 -5.40
C ASN A 71 6.16 -49.20 -4.24
#